data_AF-A0A359CMI0-F1
#
_entry.id   AF-A0A359CMI0-F1
#
_cell.length_a   1.000
_cell.length_b   1.000
_cell.length_c   1.000
_cell.angle_alpha   90.00
_cell.angle_beta   90.00
_cell.angle_gamma   90.00
#
_symmetry.space_group_name_H-M   'P 1'
#
loop_
_entity.id
_entity.type
_entity.pdbx_description
1 polymer ?
#
loop_
_entity_poly.entity_id
_entity_poly.type
_entity_poly.pdbx_seq_one_letter_code
_entity_poly.pdbx_strand_id
1 'polypeptide(L)' 'MLKNAPGVNSVSILFNSSKAKVQYDEQITEPEKLAEAVRSIGYEVLKLS' A
#
# COMPACT_ATOMS: atom_id res chain seq x y z
N MET A 1 4.97 7.30 -6.71
CA MET A 1 3.73 7.18 -7.52
C MET A 1 2.58 6.49 -6.79
N LEU A 2 2.76 5.82 -5.64
CA LEU A 2 1.66 5.19 -4.88
C LEU A 2 0.62 6.14 -4.26
N LYS A 3 0.96 7.41 -4.05
CA LYS A 3 0.11 8.39 -3.34
C LYS A 3 -1.12 8.83 -4.15
N ASN A 4 -1.13 8.54 -5.46
CA ASN A 4 -2.18 8.96 -6.38
C ASN A 4 -3.15 7.83 -6.73
N ALA A 5 -3.02 6.66 -6.10
CA ALA A 5 -4.01 5.61 -6.27
C ALA A 5 -5.32 6.06 -5.59
N PRO A 6 -6.45 6.08 -6.31
CA PRO A 6 -7.73 6.48 -5.74
C PRO A 6 -8.07 5.57 -4.56
N GLY A 7 -8.51 6.16 -3.43
CA GLY A 7 -8.79 5.42 -2.19
C GLY A 7 -7.59 5.23 -1.26
N VAL A 8 -6.39 5.66 -1.62
CA VAL A 8 -5.23 5.61 -0.72
C VAL A 8 -5.15 6.89 0.10
N ASN A 9 -5.43 6.77 1.40
CA ASN A 9 -5.32 7.89 2.33
C ASN A 9 -3.85 8.16 2.73
N SER A 10 -3.07 7.12 2.98
CA SER A 10 -1.67 7.27 3.37
C SER A 10 -0.85 6.01 3.15
N VAL A 11 0.43 6.18 2.84
CA VAL A 11 1.39 5.08 2.70
C VAL A 11 2.60 5.37 3.57
N SER A 12 2.84 4.52 4.56
CA SER A 12 4.00 4.55 5.45
C SER A 12 4.93 3.39 5.11
N ILE A 13 6.11 3.69 4.59
CA ILE A 13 7.13 2.69 4.28
C ILE A 13 8.07 2.57 5.47
N LEU A 14 8.08 1.39 6.09
CA LEU A 14 8.94 1.00 7.20
C LEU A 14 10.23 0.40 6.61
N PHE A 15 11.16 1.28 6.23
CA PHE A 15 12.47 0.91 5.66
C PHE A 15 13.27 -0.03 6.56
N ASN A 16 13.17 0.13 7.88
CA ASN A 16 13.85 -0.73 8.88
C ASN A 16 13.49 -2.21 8.77
N SER A 17 12.37 -2.55 8.15
CA SER A 17 11.92 -3.94 8.01
C SER A 17 11.51 -4.28 6.58
N SER A 18 11.81 -3.39 5.62
CA SER A 18 11.36 -3.48 4.22
C SER A 18 9.84 -3.70 4.07
N LYS A 19 9.05 -3.10 4.96
CA LYS A 19 7.58 -3.27 5.01
C LYS A 19 6.87 -2.01 4.54
N ALA A 20 5.73 -2.12 3.88
CA ALA A 20 4.83 -0.99 3.67
C ALA A 20 3.53 -1.16 4.46
N LYS A 21 3.13 -0.10 5.18
CA LYS A 21 1.81 0.04 5.79
C LYS A 21 1.02 1.02 4.93
N VAL A 22 -0.06 0.53 4.34
CA VAL A 22 -0.93 1.31 3.46
C VAL A 22 -2.26 1.47 4.16
N GLN A 23 -2.72 2.71 4.26
CA GLN A 23 -4.00 3.07 4.81
C GLN A 23 -4.88 3.49 3.64
N TYR A 24 -5.92 2.70 3.40
CA TYR A 24 -6.78 2.84 2.24
C TYR A 24 -8.23 2.67 2.63
N ASP A 25 -9.12 3.17 1.78
CA ASP A 25 -10.55 3.02 1.94
C ASP A 25 -11.02 1.78 1.17
N GLU A 26 -11.46 0.76 1.90
CA GLU A 26 -11.95 -0.51 1.35
C GLU A 26 -13.21 -0.32 0.48
N GLN A 27 -13.89 0.82 0.60
CA GLN A 27 -15.05 1.17 -0.24
C GLN A 27 -14.64 1.72 -1.62
N ILE A 28 -13.40 2.22 -1.75
CA ILE A 28 -12.91 2.91 -2.95
C ILE A 28 -11.84 2.09 -3.66
N THR A 29 -11.00 1.37 -2.91
CA THR A 29 -9.95 0.54 -3.49
C THR A 29 -9.74 -0.74 -2.72
N GLU A 30 -9.37 -1.78 -3.46
CA GLU A 30 -9.15 -3.10 -2.88
C GLU A 30 -7.72 -3.25 -2.33
N PRO A 31 -7.57 -4.01 -1.24
CA PRO A 31 -6.27 -4.34 -0.67
C PRO A 31 -5.31 -4.95 -1.71
N GLU A 32 -5.80 -5.84 -2.56
CA GLU A 32 -4.97 -6.57 -3.53
C GLU A 32 -4.31 -5.64 -4.56
N LYS A 33 -5.04 -4.63 -5.06
CA LYS A 33 -4.48 -3.64 -5.99
C LYS A 33 -3.35 -2.83 -5.35
N LEU A 34 -3.48 -2.53 -4.06
CA LEU A 34 -2.42 -1.86 -3.32
C LEU A 34 -1.23 -2.77 -3.09
N ALA A 35 -1.47 -4.04 -2.79
CA ALA A 35 -0.43 -5.05 -2.68
C ALA A 35 0.40 -5.13 -3.96
N GLU A 36 -0.26 -5.17 -5.12
CA GLU A 36 0.40 -5.20 -6.42
C GLU A 36 1.19 -3.93 -6.70
N ALA A 37 0.63 -2.75 -6.39
CA ALA A 37 1.34 -1.49 -6.57
C ALA A 37 2.62 -1.43 -5.72
N VAL A 38 2.56 -1.86 -4.46
CA VAL A 38 3.72 -1.93 -3.57
C VAL A 38 4.73 -2.99 -4.04
N ARG A 39 4.27 -4.16 -4.50
CA ARG A 39 5.16 -5.19 -5.06
C ARG A 39 5.85 -4.73 -6.34
N SER A 40 5.15 -3.97 -7.19
CA SER A 40 5.69 -3.41 -8.43
C SER A 40 6.84 -2.43 -8.18
N ILE A 41 6.87 -1.78 -7.02
CA ILE A 41 7.98 -0.90 -6.61
C ILE A 41 9.05 -1.60 -5.77
N GLY A 42 8.98 -2.94 -5.63
CA GLY A 42 9.99 -3.76 -4.97
C GLY A 42 9.84 -3.90 -3.45
N TYR A 43 8.65 -3.64 -2.90
CA TYR A 43 8.37 -3.77 -1.46
C TYR A 43 7.33 -4.87 -1.19
N GLU A 44 7.43 -5.52 -0.03
CA GLU A 44 6.43 -6.49 0.42
C GLU A 44 5.34 -5.82 1.26
N VAL A 45 4.09 -6.23 1.02
CA VAL A 45 2.94 -5.83 1.84
C VAL A 45 2.67 -6.90 2.86
N LEU A 46 2.89 -6.57 4.13
CA LEU A 46 2.66 -7.54 5.22
C LEU A 46 1.26 -7.50 5.79
N LYS A 47 0.56 -6.37 5.69
CA LYS A 47 -0.82 -6.30 6.16
C LYS A 47 -1.55 -5.13 5.51
N LEU A 48 -2.74 -5.44 5.02
CA LEU A 48 -3.74 -4.49 4.55
C LEU A 48 -4.88 -4.59 5.57
N SER A 49 -5.19 -3.48 6.21
CA SER A 49 -6.13 -3.39 7.33
C SER A 49 -6.48 -1.94 7.61
#